data_AF-A0AAV1WJK0-F1
#
_entry.id   AF-A0AAV1WJK0-F1
#
_cell.length_a   1.000
_cell.length_b   1.000
_cell.length_c   1.000
_cell.angle_alpha   90.00
_cell.angle_beta   90.00
_cell.angle_gamma   90.00
#
_symmetry.space_group_name_H-M   'P 1'
#
loop_
_entity.id
_entity.type
_entity.pdbx_description
1 polymer ?
#
loop_
_entity_poly.entity_id
_entity_poly.type
_entity_poly.pdbx_seq_one_letter_code
_entity_poly.pdbx_strand_id
1 'polypeptide(L)'
;MKKCELCNCPAKLFCESDQATLCWGCDAKVHSANFLVTKHQRFLLCHVCQSLTPWHGSGPKFVPTISFCNDCVRSNNHDNDYDDDDQDEDEDNDDEDEEENQVVPWTCTTPPPLSTSSTSATSSTRFSNGEEGASD
;
A
#
# COMPACT_ATOMS: atom_id res chain seq x y z
N MET A 1 4.08 26.65 3.65
CA MET A 1 3.13 25.73 3.01
C MET A 1 3.09 25.96 1.49
N LYS A 2 3.21 24.91 0.66
CA LYS A 2 2.94 24.86 -0.79
C LYS A 2 1.53 25.38 -1.07
N LYS A 3 1.41 26.18 -2.12
CA LYS A 3 0.17 26.84 -2.54
C LYS A 3 -0.30 26.23 -3.86
N CYS A 4 -1.62 26.16 -4.03
CA CYS A 4 -2.23 25.72 -5.27
C CYS A 4 -1.86 26.68 -6.39
N GLU A 5 -1.38 26.16 -7.51
CA GLU A 5 -0.90 26.97 -8.64
C GLU A 5 -2.03 27.71 -9.37
N LEU A 6 -3.28 27.27 -9.22
CA LEU A 6 -4.43 27.88 -9.90
C LEU A 6 -5.16 28.94 -9.06
N CYS A 7 -5.15 28.84 -7.73
CA CYS A 7 -5.93 29.72 -6.86
C CYS A 7 -5.21 30.21 -5.60
N ASN A 8 -3.93 29.85 -5.44
CA ASN A 8 -3.06 30.26 -4.33
C ASN A 8 -3.51 29.81 -2.91
N CYS A 9 -4.62 29.08 -2.79
CA CYS A 9 -5.05 28.42 -1.54
C CYS A 9 -4.08 27.28 -1.15
N PRO A 10 -4.08 26.80 0.11
CA PRO A 10 -3.18 25.71 0.52
C PRO A 10 -3.33 24.46 -0.37
N ALA A 11 -2.21 23.99 -0.95
CA ALA A 11 -2.20 22.77 -1.75
C ALA A 11 -2.34 21.52 -0.87
N LYS A 12 -2.93 20.47 -1.46
CA LYS A 12 -3.22 19.20 -0.78
C LYS A 12 -2.75 17.99 -1.59
N LEU A 13 -2.67 18.13 -2.91
CA LEU A 13 -2.15 17.10 -3.81
C LEU A 13 -1.03 17.64 -4.68
N PHE A 14 -0.21 16.73 -5.17
CA PHE A 14 0.73 16.93 -6.27
C PHE A 14 0.36 16.00 -7.41
N CYS A 15 0.19 16.54 -8.61
CA CYS A 15 0.01 15.78 -9.83
C CYS A 15 1.38 15.57 -10.49
N GLU A 16 1.76 14.32 -10.71
CA GLU A 16 3.06 13.98 -11.31
C GLU A 16 3.12 14.37 -12.79
N SER A 17 2.07 14.07 -13.56
CA SER A 17 2.01 14.35 -15.00
C SER A 17 2.10 15.84 -15.31
N ASP A 18 1.38 16.68 -14.55
CA ASP A 18 1.35 18.13 -14.74
C ASP A 18 2.45 18.86 -13.94
N GLN A 19 3.21 18.13 -13.10
CA GLN A 19 4.19 18.68 -12.15
C GLN A 19 3.63 19.84 -11.30
N ALA A 20 2.36 19.74 -10.93
CA ALA A 20 1.62 20.84 -10.33
C ALA A 20 1.06 20.48 -8.95
N THR A 21 1.05 21.45 -8.04
CA THR A 21 0.40 21.33 -6.74
C THR A 21 -0.98 21.96 -6.73
N LEU A 22 -1.99 21.22 -6.27
CA LEU A 22 -3.39 21.60 -6.37
C LEU A 22 -4.09 21.49 -5.00
N CYS A 23 -5.06 22.38 -4.75
CA CYS A 23 -6.03 22.20 -3.68
C CYS A 23 -7.15 21.25 -4.14
N TRP A 24 -7.98 20.75 -3.21
CA TRP A 24 -9.09 19.83 -3.53
C TRP A 24 -10.04 20.34 -4.62
N GLY A 25 -10.38 21.63 -4.59
CA GLY A 25 -11.32 22.21 -5.56
C GLY A 25 -10.72 22.32 -6.96
N CYS A 26 -9.44 22.67 -7.06
CA CYS A 26 -8.73 22.76 -8.33
C CYS A 26 -8.40 21.37 -8.89
N ASP A 27 -8.01 20.42 -8.04
CA ASP A 27 -7.80 19.02 -8.42
C ASP A 27 -9.04 18.43 -9.08
N ALA A 28 -10.21 18.56 -8.44
CA ALA A 28 -11.45 18.05 -8.98
C ALA A 28 -11.77 18.65 -10.36
N LYS A 29 -11.63 19.98 -10.52
CA LYS A 29 -11.87 20.65 -11.80
C LYS A 29 -10.93 20.18 -12.92
N VAL A 30 -9.64 20.03 -12.62
CA VAL A 30 -8.64 19.59 -13.60
C VAL A 30 -8.87 18.13 -13.95
N HIS A 31 -8.96 17.24 -12.96
CA HIS A 31 -8.93 15.79 -13.18
C HIS A 31 -10.30 15.18 -13.51
N SER A 32 -11.39 15.95 -13.38
CA SER A 32 -12.71 15.57 -13.90
C SER A 32 -13.00 16.10 -15.31
N ALA A 33 -12.09 16.87 -15.93
CA ALA A 33 -12.35 17.52 -17.21
C ALA A 33 -12.44 16.52 -18.38
N ASN A 34 -11.61 15.47 -18.37
CA ASN A 34 -11.64 14.39 -19.35
C ASN A 34 -10.95 13.12 -18.83
N PHE A 35 -11.11 12.00 -19.55
CA PHE A 35 -10.58 10.70 -19.12
C PHE A 35 -9.05 10.58 -19.15
N LEU A 36 -8.34 11.43 -19.90
CA LEU A 36 -6.87 11.41 -19.97
C LEU A 36 -6.31 11.97 -18.66
N VAL A 37 -6.78 13.17 -18.28
CA VAL A 37 -6.35 13.82 -17.03
C VAL A 37 -6.81 13.04 -15.81
N THR A 38 -7.96 12.37 -15.84
CA THR A 38 -8.40 11.45 -14.78
C THR A 38 -7.36 10.37 -14.45
N LYS A 39 -6.57 9.92 -15.44
CA LYS A 39 -5.54 8.89 -15.26
C LYS A 39 -4.23 9.45 -14.70
N HIS A 40 -4.10 10.75 -14.49
CA HIS A 40 -2.90 11.32 -13.91
C HIS A 40 -2.71 10.83 -12.47
N GLN A 41 -1.49 10.39 -12.20
CA GLN A 41 -1.05 9.96 -10.90
C GLN A 41 -0.92 11.17 -9.97
N ARG A 42 -1.67 11.15 -8.87
CA ARG A 42 -1.63 12.20 -7.86
C ARG A 42 -1.25 11.65 -6.51
N PHE A 43 -0.47 12.43 -5.78
CA PHE A 43 0.08 12.09 -4.47
C PHE A 43 -0.46 13.07 -3.44
N LEU A 44 -0.86 12.56 -2.26
CA LEU A 44 -1.25 13.42 -1.15
C LEU A 44 -0.02 14.05 -0.50
N LEU A 45 -0.14 15.34 -0.17
CA LEU A 45 0.89 16.07 0.56
C LEU A 45 0.71 15.88 2.07
N CYS A 46 1.82 15.66 2.76
CA CYS A 46 1.85 15.57 4.21
C CYS A 46 1.25 16.84 4.83
N HIS A 47 0.35 16.67 5.78
CA HIS A 47 -0.33 17.80 6.44
C HIS A 47 0.65 18.71 7.20
N VAL A 48 1.73 18.13 7.72
CA VAL A 48 2.72 18.80 8.57
C VAL A 48 3.79 19.48 7.72
N CYS A 49 4.59 18.70 6.99
CA CYS A 49 5.75 19.22 6.26
C CYS A 49 5.54 19.34 4.74
N GLN A 50 4.42 18.84 4.21
CA GLN A 50 4.08 18.82 2.78
C GLN A 50 5.09 18.14 1.86
N SER A 51 5.84 17.18 2.40
CA SER A 51 6.46 16.13 1.61
C SER A 51 5.40 15.27 0.91
N LEU A 52 5.80 14.55 -0.14
CA LEU A 52 4.92 13.56 -0.75
C LEU A 52 4.71 12.41 0.25
N THR A 53 3.47 11.98 0.41
CA THR A 53 3.16 10.77 1.17
C THR A 53 3.07 9.57 0.25
N PRO A 54 3.19 8.34 0.77
CA PRO A 54 3.02 7.12 -0.03
C PRO A 54 1.63 6.98 -0.65
N TRP A 55 0.64 7.71 -0.10
CA TRP A 55 -0.75 7.68 -0.55
C TRP A 55 -0.89 8.40 -1.89
N HIS A 56 -1.24 7.63 -2.91
CA HIS A 56 -1.43 8.10 -4.28
C HIS A 56 -2.59 7.39 -4.96
N GLY A 57 -3.10 7.97 -6.04
CA GLY A 57 -4.16 7.38 -6.85
C GLY A 57 -4.43 8.12 -8.15
N SER A 58 -5.37 7.57 -8.91
CA SER A 58 -5.92 8.15 -10.14
C SER A 58 -7.45 8.17 -10.03
N GLY A 59 -8.14 8.95 -10.85
CA GLY A 59 -9.60 9.06 -10.83
C GLY A 59 -10.14 10.50 -10.86
N PRO A 60 -11.45 10.71 -11.04
CA PRO A 60 -11.98 12.06 -11.25
C PRO A 60 -11.97 12.91 -9.96
N LYS A 61 -11.96 12.26 -8.79
CA LYS A 61 -12.03 12.93 -7.50
C LYS A 61 -11.37 12.08 -6.41
N PHE A 62 -10.51 12.70 -5.63
CA PHE A 62 -10.08 12.15 -4.36
C PHE A 62 -11.07 12.53 -3.25
N VAL A 63 -11.34 11.60 -2.34
CA VAL A 63 -12.02 11.93 -1.10
C VAL A 63 -11.09 12.83 -0.27
N PRO A 64 -11.56 14.00 0.21
CA PRO A 64 -10.74 14.84 1.07
C PRO A 64 -10.29 14.07 2.30
N THR A 65 -8.99 13.84 2.42
CA THR A 65 -8.38 13.13 3.54
C THR A 65 -7.07 13.80 3.95
N ILE A 66 -6.61 13.50 5.16
CA ILE A 66 -5.35 14.01 5.70
C ILE A 66 -4.33 12.88 5.61
N SER A 67 -3.13 13.16 5.10
CA SER A 67 -2.02 12.22 5.09
C SER A 67 -0.81 12.77 5.85
N PHE A 68 0.00 11.86 6.38
CA PHE A 68 1.25 12.15 7.07
C PHE A 68 2.38 11.34 6.43
N CYS A 69 3.58 11.90 6.31
CA CYS A 69 4.75 11.14 5.88
C CYS A 69 5.35 10.38 7.07
N ASN A 70 6.13 9.33 6.79
CA ASN A 70 6.73 8.50 7.82
C ASN A 70 7.56 9.31 8.83
N ASP A 71 8.28 10.33 8.36
CA ASP A 71 9.10 11.17 9.22
C ASP A 71 8.23 11.95 10.22
N CYS A 72 7.14 12.57 9.75
CA CYS A 72 6.22 13.31 10.63
C CYS A 72 5.43 12.39 11.56
N VAL A 73 5.18 11.13 11.18
CA VAL A 73 4.58 10.15 12.09
C VAL A 73 5.57 9.81 13.22
N ARG A 74 6.84 9.59 12.90
CA ARG A 74 7.89 9.26 13.88
C ARG A 74 8.21 10.41 14.81
N SER A 75 8.29 11.64 14.30
CA SER A 75 8.56 12.83 15.13
C SER A 75 7.47 13.11 16.16
N ASN A 76 6.23 12.70 15.91
CA ASN A 76 5.11 12.88 16.85
C ASN A 76 5.18 11.94 18.08
N ASN A 77 6.14 11.01 18.13
CA ASN A 77 6.28 10.02 19.22
C ASN A 77 7.40 10.36 20.21
N HIS A 78 8.18 11.43 19.99
CA HIS A 78 9.40 11.71 20.77
C HIS A 78 9.18 12.75 21.88
N ASP A 79 8.01 12.74 22.53
CA ASP A 79 7.66 13.73 23.56
C ASP A 79 7.50 13.14 24.98
N ASN A 80 7.86 11.87 25.27
CA ASN A 80 7.68 11.31 26.63
C ASN A 80 8.71 10.24 27.09
N ASP A 81 10.00 10.34 26.75
CA ASP A 81 11.02 9.57 27.48
C ASP A 81 11.51 10.40 28.68
N TYR A 82 10.79 10.30 29.79
CA TYR A 82 11.34 10.61 31.09
C TYR A 82 12.25 9.42 31.48
N ASP A 83 13.56 9.66 31.58
CA ASP A 83 14.56 8.69 32.07
C ASP A 83 14.15 8.18 33.47
N ASP A 84 13.85 6.89 33.58
CA ASP A 84 13.67 6.17 34.85
C ASP A 84 14.93 5.32 35.05
N ASP A 85 15.95 5.93 35.65
CA ASP A 85 17.21 5.31 36.07
C ASP A 85 16.93 4.50 37.36
N ASP A 86 16.38 3.29 37.25
CA ASP A 86 16.38 2.32 38.35
C ASP A 86 17.54 1.32 38.14
N GLN A 87 18.66 1.64 38.79
CA GLN A 87 19.75 0.72 39.07
C GLN A 87 19.33 -0.22 40.20
N ASP A 88 19.20 -1.51 39.92
CA ASP A 88 19.28 -2.54 40.96
C ASP A 88 20.31 -3.60 40.56
N GLU A 89 21.38 -3.64 41.35
CA GLU A 89 22.52 -4.55 41.28
C GLU A 89 22.17 -5.94 41.88
N ASP A 90 22.66 -6.97 41.19
CA ASP A 90 23.14 -8.29 41.66
C ASP A 90 22.23 -9.24 42.49
N GLU A 91 22.17 -10.52 42.07
CA GLU A 91 22.69 -11.68 42.84
C GLU A 91 22.45 -13.01 42.10
N ASP A 92 23.55 -13.73 41.84
CA ASP A 92 23.59 -15.09 41.29
C ASP A 92 22.93 -16.12 42.23
N ASN A 93 22.17 -17.06 41.67
CA ASN A 93 22.03 -18.38 42.28
C ASN A 93 21.72 -19.43 41.21
N ASP A 94 22.73 -20.27 40.93
CA ASP A 94 22.59 -21.55 40.23
C ASP A 94 21.78 -22.51 41.10
N ASP A 95 20.73 -23.13 40.56
CA ASP A 95 20.44 -24.53 40.87
C ASP A 95 19.55 -25.14 39.77
N GLU A 96 20.02 -26.28 39.30
CA GLU A 96 19.52 -27.13 38.23
C GLU A 96 18.22 -27.83 38.64
N ASP A 97 17.22 -27.87 37.75
CA ASP A 97 16.24 -28.97 37.70
C ASP A 97 15.65 -29.05 36.28
N GLU A 98 16.19 -29.96 35.47
CA GLU A 98 15.59 -30.36 34.20
C GLU A 98 14.35 -31.23 34.47
N GLU A 99 13.19 -30.61 34.67
CA GLU A 99 11.90 -31.31 34.62
C GLU A 99 11.26 -31.18 33.24
N GLU A 100 11.04 -32.34 32.65
CA GLU A 100 10.50 -32.66 31.34
C GLU A 100 9.10 -32.07 31.05
N ASN A 101 9.06 -30.83 30.55
CA ASN A 101 7.83 -30.30 29.97
C ASN A 101 7.58 -30.91 28.58
N GLN A 102 6.85 -32.02 28.60
CA GLN A 102 6.30 -32.71 27.44
C GLN A 102 5.47 -31.76 26.55
N VAL A 103 6.06 -31.30 25.45
CA VAL A 103 5.34 -30.53 24.43
C VAL A 103 4.33 -31.44 23.74
N VAL A 104 3.05 -31.19 23.96
CA VAL A 104 2.01 -31.78 23.11
C VAL A 104 2.18 -31.17 21.71
N PRO A 105 2.03 -31.93 20.62
CA PRO A 105 1.94 -31.32 19.31
C PRO A 105 0.62 -30.54 19.29
N TRP A 106 0.70 -29.23 19.52
CA TRP A 106 -0.35 -28.32 19.08
C TRP A 106 -0.47 -28.54 17.60
N THR A 107 -1.62 -29.08 17.20
CA THR A 107 -2.04 -29.15 15.81
C THR A 107 -2.10 -27.71 15.32
N CYS A 108 -1.00 -27.24 14.77
CA CYS A 108 -1.00 -26.15 13.82
C CYS A 108 -1.92 -26.63 12.70
N THR A 109 -3.16 -26.16 12.73
CA THR A 109 -4.05 -26.18 11.59
C THR A 109 -3.27 -25.60 10.42
N THR A 110 -2.72 -26.50 9.61
CA THR A 110 -2.20 -26.20 8.30
C THR A 110 -3.34 -25.60 7.48
N PRO A 111 -3.13 -24.48 6.78
CA PRO A 111 -4.09 -24.05 5.78
C PRO A 111 -4.23 -25.16 4.73
N PRO A 112 -5.43 -25.38 4.16
CA PRO A 112 -5.63 -26.45 3.19
C PRO A 112 -4.76 -26.22 1.95
N PRO A 113 -4.20 -27.29 1.33
CA PRO A 113 -3.59 -27.17 0.02
C PRO A 113 -4.64 -26.78 -1.00
N LEU A 114 -4.28 -25.86 -1.88
CA LEU A 114 -5.05 -25.53 -3.08
C LEU A 114 -5.26 -26.83 -3.87
N SER A 115 -6.53 -27.20 -4.04
CA SER A 115 -6.91 -28.35 -4.86
C SER A 115 -6.55 -28.06 -6.32
N THR A 116 -5.49 -28.69 -6.82
CA THR A 116 -5.30 -28.91 -8.24
C THR A 116 -6.22 -30.05 -8.67
N SER A 117 -7.35 -29.70 -9.27
CA SER A 117 -8.23 -30.67 -9.90
C SER A 117 -7.66 -31.04 -11.27
N SER A 118 -6.92 -32.14 -11.33
CA SER A 118 -6.64 -32.88 -12.56
C SER A 118 -7.54 -34.10 -12.59
N THR A 119 -8.47 -34.18 -13.56
CA THR A 119 -9.08 -35.45 -13.99
C THR A 119 -9.25 -35.47 -15.50
N SER A 120 -8.27 -36.13 -16.13
CA SER A 120 -8.39 -37.21 -17.11
C SER A 120 -9.30 -37.09 -18.34
N ALA A 121 -8.62 -37.02 -19.49
CA ALA A 121 -8.82 -37.78 -20.73
C ALA A 121 -10.23 -38.22 -21.16
N THR A 122 -10.67 -37.73 -22.33
CA THR A 122 -11.31 -38.52 -23.40
C THR A 122 -10.92 -37.90 -24.74
N SER A 123 -10.18 -38.62 -25.59
CA SER A 123 -10.70 -39.30 -26.80
C SER A 123 -10.85 -38.39 -28.03
N SER A 124 -9.91 -38.58 -28.96
CA SER A 124 -10.11 -38.67 -30.43
C SER A 124 -10.92 -37.59 -31.16
N THR A 125 -10.27 -36.89 -32.10
CA THR A 125 -10.49 -37.12 -33.54
C THR A 125 -9.54 -36.27 -34.37
N ARG A 126 -8.88 -36.94 -35.34
CA ARG A 126 -8.19 -36.30 -36.46
C ARG A 126 -9.23 -35.59 -37.32
N PHE A 127 -8.95 -34.35 -37.74
CA PHE A 127 -9.52 -33.81 -38.97
C PHE A 127 -8.43 -33.11 -39.77
N SER A 128 -8.36 -33.54 -41.02
CA SER A 128 -7.41 -33.14 -42.06
C SER A 128 -7.69 -31.72 -42.54
N ASN A 129 -6.65 -30.90 -42.72
CA ASN A 129 -6.75 -29.71 -43.55
C ASN A 129 -6.56 -30.12 -45.02
N GLY A 130 -7.69 -30.25 -45.72
CA GLY A 130 -7.76 -30.27 -47.18
C GLY A 130 -7.80 -28.83 -47.71
N GLU A 131 -6.74 -28.50 -48.45
CA GLU A 131 -6.64 -27.75 -49.71
C GLU A 131 -7.68 -26.67 -50.14
N GLU A 132 -7.08 -25.61 -50.73
CA GLU A 132 -7.38 -24.95 -52.02
C GLU A 132 -8.64 -24.11 -52.28
N GLY A 133 -8.44 -22.95 -52.94
CA GLY A 133 -9.48 -22.30 -53.76
C GLY A 133 -9.44 -20.77 -53.81
N ALA A 134 -8.98 -20.23 -54.94
CA ALA A 134 -9.09 -18.84 -55.35
C ALA A 134 -10.49 -18.49 -55.91
N SER A 135 -10.84 -17.20 -55.95
CA SER A 135 -11.69 -16.51 -56.97
C SER A 135 -11.85 -15.04 -56.53
N ASP A 136 -11.19 -14.11 -57.20
CA ASP A 136 -11.60 -13.33 -58.39
C ASP A 136 -12.17 -11.95 -57.98
#